data_AF-A0A7C5KB49-F1
#
_entry.id   AF-A0A7C5KB49-F1
#
_cell.length_a   1.000
_cell.length_b   1.000
_cell.length_c   1.000
_cell.angle_alpha   90.00
_cell.angle_beta   90.00
_cell.angle_gamma   90.00
#
_symmetry.space_group_name_H-M   'P 1'
#
loop_
_entity.id
_entity.type
_entity.pdbx_description
1 polymer ?
#
loop_
_entity_poly.entity_id
_entity_poly.type
_entity_poly.pdbx_seq_one_letter_code
_entity_poly.pdbx_strand_id
1 'polypeptide(L)'
;MNAGPWLIILTGLSGAGKSQALHVLEDLGFFCIDNLPPFLLPELTRFSFSPKFPISRMAVVIDIRGKTLFPDLQNILKKIKEQPINITTLFLEASDEVLIRRFSETRRRHPLSQ
;
A
#
# COMPACT_ATOMS: atom_id res chain seq x y z
N MET A 1 26.35 6.64 6.27
CA MET A 1 25.34 7.59 5.75
C MET A 1 23.98 6.97 6.04
N ASN A 2 23.24 7.44 7.06
CA ASN A 2 21.91 6.89 7.30
C ASN A 2 20.98 7.45 6.22
N ALA A 3 20.63 6.62 5.24
CA ALA A 3 19.56 6.93 4.30
C ALA A 3 18.28 7.22 5.11
N GLY A 4 17.59 8.32 4.80
CA GLY A 4 16.33 8.68 5.47
C GLY A 4 15.28 7.56 5.40
N PRO A 5 14.23 7.62 6.23
CA PRO A 5 13.19 6.59 6.27
C PRO A 5 12.55 6.35 4.91
N TRP A 6 12.14 5.11 4.66
CA TRP A 6 11.53 4.67 3.41
C TRP A 6 10.03 4.45 3.59
N LEU A 7 9.25 4.98 2.65
CA LEU A 7 7.82 4.74 2.55
C LEU A 7 7.48 4.20 1.16
N ILE A 8 6.97 2.98 1.11
CA ILE A 8 6.45 2.38 -0.11
C ILE A 8 4.92 2.39 -0.06
N ILE A 9 4.29 2.96 -1.07
CA ILE A 9 2.84 2.94 -1.24
C ILE A 9 2.50 1.93 -2.34
N LEU A 10 1.87 0.83 -1.95
CA LEU A 10 1.34 -0.18 -2.85
C LEU A 10 -0.08 0.18 -3.25
N THR A 11 -0.38 0.14 -4.55
CA THR A 11 -1.74 0.29 -5.07
C THR A 11 -1.90 -0.51 -6.36
N GLY A 12 -3.11 -0.55 -6.91
CA GLY A 12 -3.43 -1.33 -8.10
C GLY A 12 -4.74 -2.11 -7.98
N LEU A 13 -5.09 -2.83 -9.05
CA LEU A 13 -6.36 -3.53 -9.17
C LEU A 13 -6.49 -4.72 -8.20
N SER A 14 -7.72 -5.12 -7.89
CA SER A 14 -7.99 -6.31 -7.09
C SER A 14 -7.46 -7.55 -7.81
N GLY A 15 -6.68 -8.40 -7.14
CA GLY A 15 -6.04 -9.55 -7.79
C GLY A 15 -4.71 -9.25 -8.52
N ALA A 16 -4.27 -7.99 -8.56
CA ALA A 16 -2.99 -7.61 -9.18
C ALA A 16 -1.75 -8.07 -8.39
N GLY A 17 -1.92 -8.63 -7.18
CA GLY A 17 -0.82 -9.15 -6.36
C GLY A 17 -0.33 -8.23 -5.25
N LYS A 18 -1.08 -7.19 -4.87
CA LYS A 18 -0.73 -6.25 -3.79
C LYS A 18 -0.35 -6.95 -2.48
N SER A 19 -1.15 -7.92 -2.04
CA SER A 19 -0.88 -8.69 -0.81
C SER A 19 0.41 -9.50 -0.92
N GLN A 20 0.69 -10.09 -2.08
CA GLN A 20 1.95 -10.80 -2.30
C GLN A 20 3.16 -9.86 -2.27
N ALA A 21 3.04 -8.68 -2.88
CA ALA A 21 4.08 -7.66 -2.82
C ALA A 21 4.30 -7.15 -1.39
N LEU A 22 3.22 -6.99 -0.61
CA LEU A 22 3.30 -6.61 0.79
C LEU A 22 4.07 -7.65 1.61
N HIS A 23 3.80 -8.96 1.42
CA HIS A 23 4.57 -10.03 2.07
C HIS A 23 6.05 -10.01 1.70
N VAL A 24 6.40 -9.78 0.44
CA VAL A 24 7.80 -9.66 0.03
C VAL A 24 8.47 -8.45 0.69
N LEU A 25 7.76 -7.33 0.84
CA LEU A 25 8.27 -6.16 1.57
C LEU A 25 8.45 -6.45 3.06
N GLU A 26 7.53 -7.20 3.67
CA GLU A 26 7.64 -7.67 5.05
C GLU A 26 8.91 -8.50 5.25
N ASP A 27 9.17 -9.46 4.36
CA ASP A 27 10.41 -10.26 4.35
C ASP A 27 11.68 -9.40 4.18
N LEU A 28 11.58 -8.26 3.49
CA LEU A 28 12.66 -7.28 3.32
C LEU A 28 12.79 -6.30 4.52
N GLY A 29 12.01 -6.54 5.59
CA GLY A 29 12.05 -5.79 6.84
C GLY A 29 11.25 -4.49 6.82
N PHE A 30 10.24 -4.36 5.95
CA PHE A 30 9.31 -3.24 6.00
C PHE A 30 8.20 -3.48 7.03
N PHE A 31 7.86 -2.44 7.80
CA PHE A 31 6.63 -2.42 8.57
C PHE A 31 5.43 -2.27 7.61
N CYS A 32 4.63 -3.33 7.50
CA CYS A 32 3.60 -3.45 6.48
C CYS A 32 2.20 -3.18 7.04
N ILE A 33 1.42 -2.35 6.36
CA ILE A 33 0.00 -2.10 6.68
C ILE A 33 -0.83 -2.33 5.42
N ASP A 34 -1.80 -3.23 5.49
CA ASP A 34 -2.76 -3.46 4.42
C ASP A 34 -4.00 -2.56 4.59
N ASN A 35 -4.64 -2.21 3.47
CA ASN A 35 -5.91 -1.50 3.41
C ASN A 35 -5.95 -0.18 4.21
N LEU A 36 -4.92 0.65 4.11
CA LEU A 36 -4.83 1.94 4.80
C LEU A 36 -5.68 3.00 4.08
N PRO A 37 -6.65 3.63 4.77
CA PRO A 37 -7.34 4.79 4.22
C PRO A 37 -6.38 5.96 3.93
N PRO A 38 -6.45 6.59 2.74
CA PRO A 38 -5.54 7.67 2.34
C PRO A 38 -5.36 8.79 3.38
N PHE A 39 -6.45 9.18 4.04
CA PHE A 39 -6.48 10.30 4.99
C PHE A 39 -5.68 10.04 6.27
N LEU A 40 -5.37 8.78 6.62
CA LEU A 40 -4.57 8.42 7.79
C LEU A 40 -3.06 8.48 7.53
N LEU A 41 -2.64 8.53 6.27
CA LEU A 41 -1.23 8.50 5.89
C LEU A 41 -0.38 9.63 6.52
N PRO A 42 -0.84 10.90 6.60
CA PRO A 42 -0.07 11.97 7.23
C PRO A 42 0.20 11.74 8.71
N GLU A 43 -0.78 11.20 9.43
CA GLU A 43 -0.65 10.93 10.87
C GLU A 43 0.28 9.74 11.12
N LEU A 44 0.11 8.68 10.32
CA LEU A 44 0.94 7.49 10.41
C LEU A 44 2.41 7.80 10.14
N THR A 45 2.72 8.54 9.07
CA THR A 45 4.10 8.93 8.73
C THR A 45 4.72 9.82 9.80
N ARG A 46 3.98 10.79 10.33
CA ARG A 46 4.42 11.65 11.43
C ARG A 46 4.78 10.85 12.69
N PHE A 47 3.97 9.85 13.05
CA PHE A 47 4.21 9.03 14.23
C PHE A 47 5.38 8.05 14.02
N SER A 48 5.37 7.37 12.87
CA SER A 48 6.28 6.26 12.56
C SER A 48 7.69 6.70 12.17
N PHE A 49 7.87 7.96 11.80
CA PHE A 49 9.20 8.52 11.54
C PHE A 49 9.65 9.46 12.66
N SER A 50 8.95 9.45 13.80
CA SER A 50 9.36 10.20 14.97
C SER A 50 10.55 9.52 15.69
N PRO A 51 11.38 10.29 16.43
CA PRO A 51 12.47 9.72 17.21
C PRO A 51 12.03 8.69 18.27
N LYS A 52 10.75 8.74 18.68
CA LYS A 52 10.18 7.84 19.70
C LYS A 52 9.78 6.47 19.14
N PHE A 53 9.48 6.40 17.85
CA PHE A 53 9.10 5.18 17.14
C PHE A 53 9.86 5.15 15.81
N PRO A 54 11.13 4.71 15.79
CA PRO A 54 12.00 4.86 14.63
C PRO A 54 11.75 3.76 13.59
N ILE A 55 10.56 3.71 12.99
CA ILE A 55 10.30 2.81 11.85
C ILE A 55 11.06 3.38 10.65
N SER A 56 12.14 2.73 10.25
CA SER A 56 12.97 3.23 9.13
C SER A 56 12.47 2.78 7.76
N ARG A 57 11.58 1.77 7.70
CA ARG A 57 11.04 1.20 6.46
C ARG A 57 9.57 0.85 6.65
N MET A 58 8.70 1.45 5.86
CA MET A 58 7.25 1.26 5.93
C MET A 58 6.67 0.98 4.55
N ALA A 59 5.77 0.01 4.46
CA ALA A 59 4.99 -0.28 3.25
C ALA A 59 3.50 -0.22 3.60
N VAL A 60 2.73 0.51 2.78
CA VAL A 60 1.29 0.68 2.99
C VAL A 60 0.53 0.35 1.71
N VAL A 61 -0.53 -0.43 1.81
CA VAL A 61 -1.47 -0.65 0.71
C VAL A 61 -2.56 0.41 0.79
N ILE A 62 -2.72 1.20 -0.27
CA ILE A 62 -3.76 2.22 -0.37
C ILE A 62 -4.64 1.89 -1.58
N ASP A 63 -5.93 1.65 -1.32
CA ASP A 63 -6.91 1.46 -2.38
C ASP A 63 -7.54 2.80 -2.79
N ILE A 64 -7.27 3.23 -4.01
CA ILE A 64 -7.67 4.55 -4.52
C ILE A 64 -9.01 4.47 -5.27
N ARG A 65 -9.84 3.43 -5.05
CA ARG A 65 -11.10 3.27 -5.80
C ARG A 65 -12.17 4.35 -5.52
N GLY A 66 -11.99 5.23 -4.53
CA GLY A 66 -12.90 6.34 -4.24
C GLY A 66 -12.54 7.64 -4.96
N LYS A 67 -13.25 8.00 -6.04
CA LYS A 67 -13.09 9.27 -6.79
C LYS A 67 -13.11 10.53 -5.90
N THR A 68 -13.85 10.48 -4.78
CA THR A 68 -13.96 11.57 -3.82
C THR A 68 -12.70 11.80 -2.98
N LEU A 69 -11.78 10.82 -2.88
CA LEU A 69 -10.57 10.88 -2.06
C LEU A 69 -9.31 11.28 -2.85
N PHE A 70 -9.39 11.38 -4.18
CA PHE A 70 -8.22 11.68 -5.03
C PHE A 70 -7.64 13.08 -4.84
N PRO A 71 -8.45 14.17 -4.77
CA PRO A 71 -7.89 15.50 -4.56
C PRO A 71 -7.13 15.60 -3.24
N ASP A 72 -7.62 14.92 -2.21
CA ASP A 72 -6.99 14.88 -0.89
C ASP A 72 -5.69 14.07 -0.90
N LEU A 73 -5.66 12.92 -1.61
CA LEU A 73 -4.47 12.09 -1.71
C LEU A 73 -3.30 12.82 -2.40
N GLN A 74 -3.53 13.57 -3.48
CA GLN A 74 -2.45 14.31 -4.13
C GLN A 74 -1.82 15.35 -3.19
N ASN A 75 -2.64 16.09 -2.45
CA ASN A 75 -2.18 17.06 -1.47
C ASN A 75 -1.43 16.38 -0.31
N ILE A 76 -1.90 15.23 0.14
CA ILE A 76 -1.23 14.41 1.16
C ILE A 76 0.16 13.98 0.69
N LEU A 77 0.26 13.42 -0.53
CA LEU A 77 1.53 12.95 -1.08
C LEU A 77 2.52 14.11 -1.28
N LYS A 78 2.03 15.29 -1.70
CA LYS A 78 2.86 16.49 -1.82
C LYS A 78 3.47 16.90 -0.48
N LYS A 79 2.66 16.95 0.59
CA LYS A 79 3.13 17.27 1.95
C LYS A 79 4.14 16.25 2.49
N ILE A 80 3.98 14.96 2.16
CA ILE A 80 4.93 13.92 2.59
C ILE A 80 6.25 14.04 1.82
N LYS A 81 6.22 14.39 0.52
CA LYS A 81 7.43 14.62 -0.29
C LYS A 81 8.27 15.80 0.19
N GLU A 82 7.69 16.75 0.91
CA GLU A 82 8.40 17.87 1.53
C GLU A 82 9.19 17.46 2.79
N GLN A 83 8.98 16.24 3.29
CA GLN A 83 9.69 15.69 4.45
C GLN A 83 10.94 14.90 4.00
N PRO A 84 11.93 14.66 4.89
CA PRO A 84 13.12 13.88 4.58
C PRO A 84 12.82 12.36 4.54
N ILE A 85 11.83 11.95 3.74
CA ILE A 85 11.35 10.57 3.59
C ILE A 85 11.53 10.16 2.13
N ASN A 86 12.11 8.98 1.91
CA ASN A 86 12.21 8.36 0.59
C ASN A 86 10.88 7.68 0.25
N ILE A 87 10.01 8.39 -0.46
CA ILE A 87 8.70 7.89 -0.88
C ILE A 87 8.73 7.27 -2.27
N THR A 88 8.18 6.07 -2.42
CA THR A 88 8.01 5.37 -3.70
C THR A 88 6.58 4.83 -3.82
N THR A 89 5.97 4.98 -4.99
CA THR A 89 4.65 4.38 -5.28
C THR A 89 4.82 3.22 -6.24
N LEU A 90 4.25 2.07 -5.90
CA LEU A 90 4.21 0.87 -6.73
C LEU A 90 2.77 0.62 -7.16
N PHE A 91 2.51 0.72 -8.45
CA PHE A 91 1.23 0.36 -9.06
C PHE A 91 1.34 -1.05 -9.63
N LEU A 92 0.58 -2.00 -9.07
CA LEU A 92 0.55 -3.37 -9.55
C LEU A 92 -0.61 -3.56 -10.52
N GLU A 93 -0.32 -4.15 -11.67
CA GLU A 93 -1.29 -4.46 -12.71
C GLU A 93 -1.15 -5.90 -13.20
N ALA A 94 -2.20 -6.38 -13.85
CA ALA A 94 -2.22 -7.61 -14.61
C ALA A 94 -3.29 -7.48 -15.70
N SER A 95 -3.24 -8.35 -16.72
CA SER A 95 -4.29 -8.38 -17.74
C SER A 95 -5.66 -8.76 -17.13
N ASP A 96 -6.74 -8.29 -17.74
CA ASP A 96 -8.11 -8.57 -17.29
C ASP A 96 -8.36 -10.08 -17.17
N GLU A 97 -7.89 -10.87 -18.13
CA GLU A 97 -7.98 -12.34 -18.11
C GLU A 97 -7.35 -12.94 -16.85
N VAL A 98 -6.18 -12.44 -16.45
CA VAL A 98 -5.47 -12.87 -15.24
C VAL A 98 -6.20 -12.42 -13.98
N LEU A 99 -6.73 -11.20 -13.95
CA LEU A 99 -7.49 -10.68 -12.80
C LEU A 99 -8.77 -11.48 -12.58
N ILE A 100 -9.51 -11.77 -13.66
CA ILE A 100 -10.73 -12.59 -13.63
C ILE A 100 -10.42 -13.99 -13.12
N ARG A 101 -9.36 -14.62 -13.64
CA ARG A 101 -8.93 -15.95 -13.20
C ARG A 101 -8.57 -15.97 -11.72
N ARG A 102 -7.75 -15.04 -11.23
CA ARG A 102 -7.37 -14.99 -9.80
C ARG A 102 -8.56 -14.72 -8.89
N PHE A 103 -9.53 -13.94 -9.37
CA PHE A 103 -10.76 -13.68 -8.63
C PHE A 103 -11.64 -14.93 -8.53
N SER A 104 -11.70 -15.76 -9.58
CA SER A 104 -12.44 -17.03 -9.53
C SER A 104 -11.76 -18.08 -8.64
N GLU A 105 -10.43 -18.08 -8.58
CA GLU A 105 -9.62 -18.94 -7.70
C GLU A 105 -9.77 -18.60 -6.20
N THR A 106 -10.06 -17.34 -5.87
CA THR A 106 -10.19 -16.87 -4.47
C THR A 106 -11.62 -16.89 -3.93
N ARG A 107 -12.64 -17.10 -4.77
CA ARG A 107 -14.01 -17.36 -4.28
C ARG A 107 -14.07 -18.73 -3.60
N ARG A 108 -14.58 -18.78 -2.36
CA ARG A 108 -14.97 -20.05 -1.73
C ARG A 108 -15.96 -20.77 -2.66
N ARG A 109 -15.64 -21.98 -3.11
CA ARG A 109 -16.67 -22.89 -3.64
C ARG A 109 -17.66 -23.12 -2.50
N HIS A 110 -18.89 -22.63 -2.63
CA HIS A 110 -19.95 -23.05 -1.73
C HIS A 110 -20.16 -24.56 -1.92
N PRO A 111 -20.23 -25.38 -0.85
CA PRO A 111 -20.35 -26.83 -0.97
C PRO A 111 -21.70 -27.35 -1.54
N LEU A 112 -22.53 -26.49 -2.14
CA LEU A 112 -23.92 -26.81 -2.50
C LEU A 112 -24.23 -26.51 -3.97
N SER A 113 -23.39 -27.00 -4.86
CA SER A 113 -23.80 -27.29 -6.23
C SER A 113 -23.55 -28.78 -6.49
N GLN A 114 -24.45 -29.61 -5.97
CA GLN A 114 -24.89 -30.80 -6.71
C GLN A 114 -26.09 -30.41 -7.56
#